data_AF-A0A7X1X0L1-F1
#
_entry.id   AF-A0A7X1X0L1-F1
#
_cell.length_a   1.000
_cell.length_b   1.000
_cell.length_c   1.000
_cell.angle_alpha   90.00
_cell.angle_beta   90.00
_cell.angle_gamma   90.00
#
_symmetry.space_group_name_H-M   'P 1'
#
loop_
_entity.id
_entity.type
_entity.pdbx_description
1 polymer ?
#
loop_
_entity_poly.entity_id
_entity_poly.type
_entity_poly.pdbx_seq_one_letter_code
_entity_poly.pdbx_strand_id
1 'polypeptide(L)' 'KEGGFHRVERTYGSFHRALNLPDDADQDSIKASFKNGVLTVTIDKREVSAPKQGRSIPINS' A
#
# COMPACT_ATOMS: atom_id res chain seq x y z
N LYS A 1 41.76 9.06 -19.55
CA LYS A 1 41.40 8.67 -18.16
C LYS A 1 39.92 8.88 -18.02
N GLU A 2 39.13 7.81 -18.02
CA GLU A 2 37.70 7.88 -17.73
C GLU A 2 37.52 8.30 -16.26
N GLY A 3 36.83 9.42 -16.03
CA GLY A 3 36.59 9.95 -14.71
C GLY A 3 35.57 9.08 -13.98
N GLY A 4 36.04 8.29 -13.01
CA GLY A 4 35.17 7.51 -12.13
C GLY A 4 34.43 8.39 -11.12
N PHE A 5 33.34 7.87 -10.56
CA PHE A 5 32.62 8.52 -9.47
C PHE A 5 33.48 8.57 -8.20
N HIS A 6 33.66 9.75 -7.61
CA HIS A 6 34.33 9.88 -6.30
C HIS A 6 33.48 9.33 -5.16
N ARG A 7 32.14 9.38 -5.28
CA ARG A 7 31.18 8.87 -4.29
C ARG A 7 29.81 8.63 -4.91
N VAL A 8 29.16 7.53 -4.53
CA VAL A 8 27.79 7.17 -4.93
C VAL A 8 27.02 6.79 -3.68
N GLU A 9 25.94 7.52 -3.37
CA GLU A 9 25.12 7.31 -2.16
C GLU A 9 23.75 6.71 -2.47
N ARG A 10 23.32 6.79 -3.75
CA ARG A 10 22.01 6.34 -4.19
C ARG A 10 22.14 5.01 -4.91
N THR A 11 21.39 4.01 -4.46
CA THR A 11 21.25 2.74 -5.18
C THR A 11 20.43 2.97 -6.46
N TYR A 12 20.85 2.33 -7.56
CA TYR A 12 20.14 2.32 -8.83
C TYR A 12 19.91 0.87 -9.27
N GLY A 13 18.88 0.64 -10.09
CA GLY A 13 18.53 -0.68 -10.60
C GLY A 13 17.02 -0.87 -10.72
N SER A 14 16.62 -2.04 -11.18
CA SER A 14 15.21 -2.44 -11.23
C SER A 14 14.69 -2.76 -9.82
N PHE A 15 13.42 -2.46 -9.57
CA PHE A 15 12.75 -2.80 -8.31
C PHE A 15 11.41 -3.50 -8.58
N HIS A 16 11.01 -4.39 -7.67
CA HIS A 16 9.71 -5.05 -7.67
C HIS A 16 9.21 -5.16 -6.23
N ARG A 17 7.92 -4.86 -6.00
CA ARG A 17 7.25 -5.02 -4.71
C ARG A 17 5.84 -5.53 -4.94
N ALA A 18 5.46 -6.57 -4.21
CA ALA A 18 4.11 -7.10 -4.17
C ALA A 18 3.52 -6.88 -2.77
N LEU A 19 2.23 -6.57 -2.70
CA LEU A 19 1.49 -6.37 -1.46
C LEU A 19 0.17 -7.13 -1.53
N ASN A 20 -0.18 -7.79 -0.42
CA ASN A 20 -1.49 -8.39 -0.30
C ASN A 20 -2.50 -7.28 0.02
N LEU A 21 -3.62 -7.29 -0.70
CA LEU A 21 -4.73 -6.40 -0.42
C LEU A 21 -5.60 -7.00 0.70
N PRO A 22 -6.18 -6.15 1.56
CA PRO A 22 -7.24 -6.58 2.48
C PRO A 22 -8.44 -7.20 1.76
N ASP A 23 -9.18 -8.05 2.46
CA ASP A 23 -10.39 -8.71 1.93
C ASP A 23 -11.50 -7.73 1.56
N ASP A 24 -11.50 -6.52 2.11
CA ASP A 24 -12.46 -5.46 1.83
C ASP A 24 -11.99 -4.49 0.74
N ALA A 25 -10.83 -4.69 0.11
CA ALA A 25 -10.38 -3.84 -0.98
C ALA A 25 -11.26 -4.01 -2.23
N ASP A 26 -11.62 -2.90 -2.88
CA ASP A 26 -12.28 -2.87 -4.19
C ASP A 26 -11.23 -2.79 -5.30
N GLN A 27 -11.06 -3.88 -6.06
CA GLN A 27 -10.03 -3.96 -7.10
C GLN A 27 -10.40 -3.14 -8.35
N ASP A 28 -11.67 -2.88 -8.59
CA ASP A 28 -12.13 -2.12 -9.75
C ASP A 28 -11.92 -0.61 -9.55
N SER A 29 -11.70 -0.16 -8.30
CA SER A 29 -11.56 1.25 -7.94
C SER A 29 -10.11 1.76 -7.95
N ILE A 30 -9.13 0.89 -8.24
CA ILE A 30 -7.70 1.20 -8.17
C ILE A 30 -7.35 2.42 -9.03
N LYS A 31 -6.74 3.43 -8.41
CA LYS A 31 -6.22 4.64 -9.06
C LYS A 31 -4.76 4.84 -8.70
N ALA A 32 -3.97 5.37 -9.63
CA ALA A 32 -2.56 5.65 -9.41
C ALA A 32 -2.21 7.07 -9.87
N SER A 33 -1.30 7.73 -9.14
CA SER A 33 -0.74 9.02 -9.53
C SER A 33 0.75 9.09 -9.18
N PHE A 34 1.54 9.73 -10.03
CA PHE A 34 2.97 9.93 -9.82
C PHE A 34 3.29 11.42 -9.78
N LYS A 35 3.75 11.91 -8.64
CA LYS A 35 4.04 13.33 -8.44
C LYS A 35 5.24 13.50 -7.53
N ASN A 36 6.16 14.40 -7.88
CA ASN A 36 7.34 14.75 -7.08
C ASN A 36 8.19 13.53 -6.66
N GLY A 37 8.31 12.52 -7.53
CA GLY A 37 9.09 11.32 -7.25
C GLY A 37 8.38 10.25 -6.41
N VAL A 38 7.08 10.41 -6.12
CA VAL A 38 6.30 9.46 -5.32
C VAL A 38 5.17 8.86 -6.16
N LEU A 39 5.08 7.54 -6.18
CA LEU A 39 3.94 6.79 -6.72
C LEU A 39 2.93 6.55 -5.60
N THR A 40 1.74 7.14 -5.74
CA THR A 40 0.61 6.92 -4.85
C THR A 40 -0.39 6.01 -5.54
N VAL A 41 -0.72 4.88 -4.91
CA VAL A 41 -1.77 3.95 -5.34
C VAL A 41 -2.90 4.01 -4.32
N THR A 42 -4.10 4.36 -4.76
CA THR A 42 -5.31 4.47 -3.94
C THR A 42 -6.26 3.36 -4.32
N ILE A 43 -6.79 2.67 -3.32
CA ILE A 43 -7.73 1.55 -3.46
C ILE A 43 -8.84 1.79 -2.45
N ASP A 44 -10.07 1.90 -2.91
CA ASP A 44 -11.19 2.12 -2.02
C ASP A 44 -11.57 0.81 -1.31
N LYS A 45 -12.27 0.95 -0.20
CA LYS A 45 -12.88 -0.20 0.48
C LYS A 45 -14.25 -0.45 -0.12
N ARG A 46 -14.59 -1.71 -0.36
CA ARG A 46 -15.96 -2.13 -0.63
C ARG A 46 -16.86 -1.70 0.52
N GLU A 47 -18.08 -1.28 0.19
CA GLU A 47 -19.07 -1.00 1.21
C GLU A 47 -19.39 -2.29 1.98
N VAL A 48 -18.94 -2.34 3.23
CA VAL A 48 -19.33 -3.38 4.16
C VAL A 48 -20.67 -2.95 4.73
N SER A 49 -21.71 -3.77 4.53
CA SER A 49 -23.00 -3.58 5.20
C SER A 49 -22.78 -3.24 6.68
N ALA A 50 -23.49 -2.23 7.19
CA ALA A 50 -23.30 -1.63 8.51
C ALA A 50 -22.82 -2.64 9.58
N PRO A 51 -21.82 -2.29 10.41
CA PRO A 51 -21.22 -3.22 11.34
C PRO A 51 -22.31 -3.90 12.16
N LYS A 52 -22.33 -5.25 12.15
CA LYS A 52 -23.15 -6.02 13.08
C LYS A 52 -22.84 -5.49 14.48
N GLN A 53 -23.86 -5.00 15.18
CA GLN A 53 -23.72 -4.46 16.54
C GLN A 53 -22.79 -5.36 17.35
N GLY A 54 -21.78 -4.76 17.97
CA GLY A 54 -20.74 -5.49 18.71
C GLY A 54 -21.36 -6.51 19.67
N ARG A 55 -20.86 -7.75 19.65
CA ARG A 55 -21.34 -8.82 20.53
C ARG A 55 -20.76 -8.60 21.93
N SER A 56 -21.61 -8.44 22.94
CA SER A 56 -21.18 -8.50 24.34
C SER A 56 -20.71 -9.92 24.66
N ILE A 57 -19.47 -10.06 25.14
CA ILE A 57 -18.91 -11.34 25.58
C ILE A 57 -18.88 -11.31 27.12
N PRO A 58 -19.73 -12.09 27.81
CA PRO A 58 -19.69 -12.15 29.27
C PRO A 58 -18.38 -12.81 29.73
N ILE A 59 -17.76 -12.24 30.77
CA ILE A 59 -16.60 -12.82 31.46
C ILE A 59 -17.12 -13.54 32.70
N ASN A 60 -16.92 -14.86 32.77
CA ASN A 60 -17.23 -15.63 33.97
C ASN A 60 -16.04 -15.55 34.94
N SER A 61 -16.32 -15.20 36.20
CA SER A 61 -15.40 -15.35 37.34
C SER A 61 -15.52 -16.74 37.95
#